data_AF-A0A2U3B2D7-F1
#
_entry.id   AF-A0A2U3B2D7-F1
#
_cell.length_a   1.000
_cell.length_b   1.000
_cell.length_c   1.000
_cell.angle_alpha   90.00
_cell.angle_beta   90.00
_cell.angle_gamma   90.00
#
_symmetry.space_group_name_H-M   'P 1'
#
loop_
_entity.id
_entity.type
_entity.pdbx_description
1 polymer ?
#
loop_
_entity_poly.entity_id
_entity_poly.type
_entity_poly.pdbx_seq_one_letter_code
_entity_poly.pdbx_strand_id
1 'polypeptide(L)'
;MIQASIILFIGTTEVMFILFIVVMVFGADKIPEIARGLGKGMRMLKDATNDVKSEIAKSAEKNGIDTSITKDVQDELNKVKDELEDFTGSVRRKM
;
A
#
# COMPACT_ATOMS: atom_id res chain seq x y z
N MET A 1 15.38 -27.52 -15.16
CA MET A 1 14.40 -26.95 -16.11
C MET A 1 13.00 -27.57 -15.96
N ILE A 2 12.85 -28.84 -15.59
CA ILE A 2 11.53 -29.48 -15.44
C ILE A 2 10.76 -29.01 -14.19
N GLN A 3 11.45 -28.70 -13.08
CA GLN A 3 10.79 -28.30 -11.82
C GLN A 3 10.13 -26.91 -11.83
N ALA A 4 10.64 -25.97 -12.63
CA ALA A 4 10.05 -24.63 -12.71
C ALA A 4 8.74 -24.62 -13.52
N SER A 5 8.64 -25.47 -14.55
CA SER A 5 7.46 -25.56 -15.41
C SER A 5 6.22 -26.09 -14.67
N ILE A 6 6.41 -26.95 -13.67
CA ILE A 6 5.31 -27.54 -12.89
C ILE A 6 4.52 -26.48 -12.11
N ILE A 7 5.19 -25.42 -11.68
CA ILE A 7 4.56 -24.32 -10.91
C ILE A 7 3.72 -23.42 -11.82
N LEU A 8 4.05 -23.33 -13.11
CA LEU A 8 3.33 -22.49 -14.08
C LEU A 8 2.11 -23.18 -14.70
N PHE A 9 2.01 -24.51 -14.64
CA PHE A 9 0.89 -25.31 -15.16
C PHE A 9 0.07 -25.96 -14.03
N ILE A 10 -0.09 -25.30 -12.89
CA ILE A 10 -0.96 -25.81 -11.81
C ILE A 10 -2.41 -25.58 -12.21
N GLY A 11 -3.13 -26.66 -12.52
CA GLY A 11 -4.57 -26.65 -12.73
C GLY A 11 -5.34 -26.67 -11.41
N THR A 12 -6.67 -26.53 -11.51
CA THR A 12 -7.58 -26.53 -10.35
C THR A 12 -7.46 -27.84 -9.54
N THR A 13 -7.21 -28.96 -10.20
CA THR A 13 -7.09 -30.28 -9.57
C THR A 13 -5.84 -30.38 -8.69
N GLU A 14 -4.71 -29.90 -9.18
CA GLU A 14 -3.44 -29.89 -8.45
C GLU A 14 -3.51 -28.96 -7.23
N VAL A 15 -4.12 -27.78 -7.37
CA VAL A 15 -4.37 -26.89 -6.22
C VAL A 15 -5.23 -27.59 -5.16
N MET A 16 -6.31 -28.26 -5.57
CA MET A 16 -7.17 -28.99 -4.63
C MET A 16 -6.45 -30.13 -3.92
N PHE A 17 -5.58 -30.86 -4.63
CA PHE A 17 -4.78 -31.93 -4.03
C PHE A 17 -3.79 -31.40 -2.99
N ILE A 18 -3.12 -30.29 -3.27
CA ILE A 18 -2.23 -29.62 -2.31
C ILE A 18 -3.04 -29.15 -1.10
N LEU A 19 -4.20 -28.51 -1.32
CA LEU A 19 -5.08 -28.06 -0.24
C LEU A 19 -5.52 -29.23 0.65
N PHE A 20 -5.81 -30.38 0.05
CA PHE A 20 -6.18 -31.59 0.78
C PHE A 20 -5.05 -32.10 1.68
N ILE A 21 -3.80 -32.12 1.19
CA ILE A 21 -2.63 -32.48 2.00
C ILE A 21 -2.44 -31.48 3.16
N VAL A 22 -2.56 -30.17 2.89
CA VAL A 22 -2.46 -29.13 3.92
C VAL A 22 -3.51 -29.35 5.01
N VAL A 23 -4.76 -29.66 4.63
CA VAL A 23 -5.83 -29.99 5.57
C VAL A 23 -5.54 -31.26 6.36
N MET A 24 -4.92 -32.29 5.78
CA MET A 24 -4.53 -33.49 6.54
C MET A 24 -3.42 -33.21 7.55
N VAL A 25 -2.44 -32.38 7.20
CA VAL A 25 -1.30 -32.06 8.09
C VAL A 25 -1.73 -31.13 9.23
N PHE A 26 -2.48 -30.08 8.92
CA PHE A 26 -2.86 -29.06 9.90
C PHE A 26 -4.23 -29.31 10.53
N GLY A 27 -5.11 -30.07 9.89
CA GLY A 27 -6.51 -30.25 10.29
C GLY A 27 -7.43 -29.18 9.68
N ALA A 28 -8.67 -29.58 9.36
CA ALA A 28 -9.67 -28.68 8.77
C ALA A 28 -10.03 -27.48 9.67
N ASP A 29 -9.96 -27.66 10.99
CA ASP A 29 -10.30 -26.63 11.97
C ASP A 29 -9.18 -25.59 12.18
N LYS A 30 -7.92 -25.96 11.90
CA LYS A 30 -6.76 -25.08 12.14
C LYS A 30 -6.62 -23.99 11.09
N ILE A 31 -6.99 -24.24 9.84
CA ILE A 31 -6.90 -23.22 8.78
C ILE A 31 -7.81 -22.02 9.10
N PRO A 32 -9.10 -22.19 9.45
CA PRO A 32 -9.96 -21.09 9.88
C PRO A 32 -9.49 -20.40 11.16
N GLU A 33 -8.95 -21.16 12.12
CA GLU A 33 -8.41 -20.63 13.37
C GLU A 33 -7.22 -19.68 13.11
N ILE A 34 -6.27 -20.11 12.29
CA ILE A 34 -5.11 -19.30 11.88
C ILE A 34 -5.58 -18.08 11.09
N ALA A 35 -6.49 -18.23 10.13
CA ALA A 35 -7.03 -17.10 9.36
C ALA A 35 -7.72 -16.05 10.26
N ARG A 36 -8.50 -16.51 11.25
CA ARG A 36 -9.13 -15.63 12.26
C ARG A 36 -8.09 -14.95 13.15
N GLY A 37 -7.05 -15.67 13.58
CA GLY A 37 -5.96 -15.12 14.39
C GLY A 37 -5.17 -14.05 13.64
N LEU A 38 -4.75 -14.34 12.41
CA LEU A 38 -4.05 -13.40 11.54
C LEU A 38 -4.92 -12.19 11.20
N GLY A 39 -6.21 -12.38 10.92
CA GLY A 39 -7.14 -11.28 10.64
C GLY A 39 -7.31 -10.33 11.84
N LYS A 40 -7.44 -10.88 13.05
CA LYS A 40 -7.48 -10.08 14.29
C LYS A 40 -6.16 -9.34 14.51
N GLY A 41 -5.03 -10.03 14.33
CA GLY A 41 -3.70 -9.43 14.44
C GLY A 41 -3.48 -8.28 13.46
N MET A 42 -3.79 -8.50 12.18
CA MET A 42 -3.65 -7.48 11.13
C MET A 42 -4.57 -6.27 11.38
N ARG A 43 -5.79 -6.50 11.90
CA ARG A 43 -6.68 -5.42 12.31
C ARG A 43 -6.10 -4.61 13.48
N MET A 44 -5.61 -5.28 14.51
CA MET A 44 -4.99 -4.61 15.66
C MET A 44 -3.76 -3.80 15.25
N LEU A 45 -2.89 -4.36 14.38
CA LEU A 45 -1.74 -3.65 13.83
C LEU A 45 -2.18 -2.41 13.03
N LYS A 46 -3.20 -2.53 12.19
CA LYS A 46 -3.75 -1.42 11.42
C LYS A 46 -4.32 -0.33 12.32
N ASP A 47 -5.09 -0.70 13.33
CA ASP A 47 -5.74 0.23 14.25
C ASP A 47 -4.68 0.99 15.07
N ALA A 48 -3.71 0.29 15.66
CA ALA A 48 -2.57 0.91 16.35
C ALA A 48 -1.75 1.83 15.43
N THR A 49 -1.52 1.41 14.18
CA THR A 49 -0.80 2.24 13.20
C THR A 49 -1.59 3.51 12.86
N ASN A 50 -2.91 3.44 12.76
CA ASN A 50 -3.76 4.59 12.49
C ASN A 50 -3.79 5.57 13.68
N ASP A 51 -3.84 5.05 14.90
CA ASP A 51 -3.80 5.86 16.12
C ASP A 51 -2.47 6.61 16.20
N VAL A 52 -1.35 5.92 16.01
CA VAL A 52 0.00 6.54 15.95
C VAL A 52 0.07 7.57 14.82
N LYS A 53 -0.43 7.26 13.63
CA LYS A 53 -0.46 8.22 12.51
C LYS A 53 -1.30 9.46 12.86
N SER A 54 -2.43 9.29 13.53
CA SER A 54 -3.30 10.39 13.95
C SER A 54 -2.65 11.24 15.03
N GLU A 55 -1.99 10.64 16.03
CA GLU A 55 -1.26 11.35 17.07
C GLU A 55 -0.05 12.10 16.51
N ILE A 56 0.69 11.51 15.56
CA ILE A 56 1.80 12.18 14.87
C ILE A 56 1.26 13.36 14.06
N ALA A 57 0.16 13.19 13.32
CA ALA A 57 -0.45 14.28 12.55
C ALA A 57 -0.91 15.43 13.46
N LYS A 58 -1.62 15.13 14.56
CA LYS A 58 -2.04 16.12 15.56
C LYS A 58 -0.86 16.76 16.28
N SER A 59 0.22 16.01 16.53
CA SER A 59 1.43 16.53 17.16
C SER A 59 2.22 17.43 16.20
N ALA A 60 2.28 17.11 14.90
CA ALA A 60 2.87 17.97 13.89
C ALA A 60 2.08 19.28 13.75
N GLU A 61 0.75 19.21 13.77
CA GLU A 61 -0.14 20.37 13.77
C GLU A 61 0.00 21.21 15.05
N LYS A 62 0.10 20.58 16.23
CA LYS A 62 0.23 21.24 17.54
C LYS A 62 1.62 21.81 17.82
N ASN A 63 2.69 21.27 17.21
CA ASN A 63 4.06 21.77 17.35
C ASN A 63 4.43 22.82 16.27
N GLY A 64 3.45 23.32 15.50
CA GLY A 64 3.69 24.42 14.57
C GLY A 64 4.59 24.04 13.39
N ILE A 65 4.51 22.80 12.87
CA ILE A 65 4.84 22.61 11.46
C ILE A 65 3.69 23.27 10.70
N ASP A 66 3.87 24.55 10.50
CA ASP A 66 2.88 25.45 9.98
C ASP A 66 2.48 24.94 8.59
N THR A 67 1.23 24.47 8.49
CA THR A 67 0.67 24.08 7.19
C THR A 67 0.59 25.31 6.27
N SER A 68 0.74 26.53 6.81
CA SER A 68 0.99 27.75 6.03
C SER A 68 2.28 27.63 5.22
N ILE A 69 3.43 27.22 5.78
CA ILE A 69 4.69 27.10 5.03
C ILE A 69 4.57 26.08 3.90
N THR A 70 3.91 24.94 4.13
CA THR A 70 3.69 23.96 3.06
C THR A 70 2.71 24.48 2.00
N LYS A 71 1.67 25.24 2.38
CA LYS A 71 0.71 25.85 1.45
C LYS A 71 1.30 27.02 0.66
N ASP A 72 2.05 27.90 1.32
CA ASP A 72 2.73 29.05 0.73
C ASP A 72 3.81 28.58 -0.24
N VAL A 73 4.58 27.54 0.11
CA VAL A 73 5.53 26.89 -0.80
C VAL A 73 4.81 26.19 -1.96
N GLN A 74 3.67 25.54 -1.72
CA GLN A 74 2.86 24.92 -2.79
C GLN A 74 2.29 25.97 -3.77
N ASP A 75 1.85 27.13 -3.25
CA ASP A 75 1.29 28.23 -4.03
C ASP A 75 2.38 28.98 -4.83
N GLU A 76 3.60 29.13 -4.29
CA GLU A 76 4.76 29.61 -5.06
C GLU A 76 5.18 28.61 -6.14
N LEU A 77 5.24 27.31 -5.81
CA LEU A 77 5.61 26.27 -6.78
C LEU A 77 4.61 26.17 -7.94
N ASN A 78 3.31 26.36 -7.68
CA ASN A 78 2.29 26.36 -8.72
C ASN A 78 2.48 27.56 -9.67
N LYS A 79 2.76 28.77 -9.16
CA LYS A 79 3.04 29.94 -10.00
C LYS A 79 4.28 29.75 -10.88
N VAL A 80 5.36 29.21 -10.31
CA VAL A 80 6.58 28.89 -11.07
C VAL A 80 6.29 27.85 -12.14
N LYS A 81 5.45 26.84 -11.83
CA LYS A 81 5.08 25.81 -12.81
C LYS A 81 4.26 26.36 -13.96
N ASP A 82 3.34 27.28 -13.70
CA ASP A 82 2.54 27.96 -14.73
C ASP A 82 3.43 28.84 -15.63
N GLU A 83 4.39 29.58 -15.06
CA GLU A 83 5.38 30.35 -15.83
C GLU A 83 6.29 29.45 -16.68
N LEU A 84 6.69 28.30 -16.14
CA LEU A 84 7.47 27.30 -16.88
C LEU A 84 6.64 26.63 -17.97
N GLU A 85 5.35 26.38 -17.76
CA GLU A 85 4.45 25.82 -18.77
C GLU A 85 4.21 26.82 -19.91
N ASP A 86 4.12 28.12 -19.62
CA ASP A 86 4.02 29.17 -20.63
C ASP A 86 5.34 29.37 -21.40
N PHE A 87 6.48 29.28 -20.71
CA PHE A 87 7.80 29.35 -21.35
C PHE A 87 8.09 28.10 -22.20
N THR A 88 7.79 26.90 -21.69
CA THR A 88 7.99 25.64 -22.44
C THR A 88 6.94 25.44 -23.52
N GLY A 89 5.71 25.90 -23.28
CA GLY A 89 4.58 25.86 -24.22
C GLY A 89 4.77 26.80 -25.39
N SER A 90 5.39 27.97 -25.19
CA SER A 90 5.77 28.87 -26.28
C SER A 90 6.93 28.32 -27.12
N VAL A 91 7.86 27.55 -26.54
CA VAL A 91 8.89 26.80 -27.29
C VAL A 91 8.29 25.60 -28.04
N ARG A 92 7.35 24.87 -27.42
CA ARG A 92 6.64 23.73 -28.05
C ARG A 92 5.68 24.15 -29.18
N ARG A 93 5.19 25.39 -29.15
CA ARG A 93 4.30 25.96 -30.17
C ARG A 93 5.04 26.59 -31.35
N LYS A 94 6.35 26.88 -31.20
CA LYS A 94 7.17 27.53 -32.24
C LYS A 94 8.14 26.57 -32.94
N MET A 95 8.11 25.27 -32.62
CA MET A 95 8.69 24.17 -33.41
C MET A 95 7.60 23.32 -34.04
#